data_AF-A0A929I1U9-F1
#
_entry.id   AF-A0A929I1U9-F1
#
_cell.length_a   1.000
_cell.length_b   1.000
_cell.length_c   1.000
_cell.angle_alpha   90.00
_cell.angle_beta   90.00
_cell.angle_gamma   90.00
#
_symmetry.space_group_name_H-M   'P 1'
#
loop_
_entity.id
_entity.type
_entity.pdbx_description
1 polymer ?
#
loop_
_entity_poly.entity_id
_entity_poly.type
_entity_poly.pdbx_seq_one_letter_code
_entity_poly.pdbx_strand_id
1 'polypeptide(L)'
;TETVRLINMVTDLVTAESEVRWPVTDGLLKPDVNQDVVKVAAIDRTHNPGKIFSALIKGFGLKSGAMACSGAWDTTDIVVVGVDDADMAGAVNRIHALQGGAVVCDKGRVLAELPLPVFGIMSDLPIEDIARRLRDIKKAVTDLGVRHPDPLLTLITLTGAAIPYLRICEEGLVNLKDGKTRPLFTRVVS
;
A
#
# COMPACT_ATOMS: atom_id res chain seq x y z
N THR A 1 7.37 -6.05 22.73
CA THR A 1 6.11 -5.70 22.05
C THR A 1 5.91 -4.22 22.26
N GLU A 2 5.58 -3.47 21.21
CA GLU A 2 5.35 -2.03 21.28
C GLU A 2 3.89 -1.71 21.02
N THR A 3 3.43 -0.53 21.48
CA THR A 3 2.12 -0.02 21.05
C THR A 3 2.29 0.71 19.73
N VAL A 4 1.69 0.17 18.67
CA VAL A 4 1.75 0.70 17.32
C VAL A 4 0.39 1.15 16.84
N ARG A 5 0.39 2.20 16.02
CA ARG A 5 -0.77 2.68 15.30
C ARG A 5 -0.98 1.82 14.05
N LEU A 6 -2.20 1.35 13.90
CA LEU A 6 -2.62 0.44 12.85
C LEU A 6 -3.69 1.12 12.00
N ILE A 7 -3.49 1.14 10.67
CA ILE A 7 -4.53 1.52 9.73
C ILE A 7 -5.54 0.37 9.69
N ASN A 8 -6.75 0.57 10.20
CA ASN A 8 -7.77 -0.47 10.21
C ASN A 8 -8.82 -0.20 9.14
N MET A 9 -8.97 -1.10 8.17
CA MET A 9 -9.99 -0.97 7.14
C MET A 9 -11.38 -1.21 7.75
N VAL A 10 -12.26 -0.21 7.64
CA VAL A 10 -13.68 -0.28 8.05
C VAL A 10 -14.53 -0.76 6.87
N THR A 11 -14.22 -0.24 5.68
CA THR A 11 -14.71 -0.74 4.40
C THR A 11 -13.51 -0.95 3.48
N ASP A 12 -13.74 -1.24 2.21
CA ASP A 12 -12.73 -1.28 1.15
C ASP A 12 -12.09 0.08 0.81
N LEU A 13 -12.56 1.19 1.39
CA LEU A 13 -12.06 2.55 1.14
C LEU A 13 -11.86 3.36 2.44
N VAL A 14 -12.76 3.20 3.41
CA VAL A 14 -12.74 3.91 4.68
C VAL A 14 -11.83 3.18 5.66
N THR A 15 -10.87 3.90 6.21
CA THR A 15 -9.96 3.41 7.26
C THR A 15 -10.35 4.01 8.60
N ALA A 16 -9.84 3.46 9.69
CA ALA A 16 -9.91 4.03 11.02
C ALA A 16 -8.56 3.86 11.71
N GLU A 17 -8.35 4.67 12.73
CA GLU A 17 -7.18 4.60 13.59
C GLU A 17 -7.43 3.60 14.71
N SER A 18 -6.47 2.69 14.93
CA SER A 18 -6.46 1.82 16.10
C SER A 18 -5.05 1.71 16.66
N GLU A 19 -4.93 1.42 17.97
CA GLU A 19 -3.67 1.16 18.63
C GLU A 19 -3.64 -0.28 19.13
N VAL A 20 -2.58 -1.01 18.78
CA VAL A 20 -2.43 -2.42 19.14
C VAL A 20 -1.05 -2.67 19.73
N ARG A 21 -0.97 -3.63 20.67
CA ARG A 21 0.32 -4.17 21.08
C ARG A 21 0.79 -5.14 20.02
N TRP A 22 1.91 -4.85 19.39
CA TRP A 22 2.46 -5.66 18.31
C TRP A 22 3.88 -6.15 18.65
N PRO A 23 4.23 -7.41 18.34
CA PRO A 23 5.59 -7.88 18.52
C PRO A 23 6.55 -7.14 17.58
N VAL A 24 7.70 -6.76 18.15
CA VAL A 24 8.86 -6.29 17.40
C VAL A 24 9.88 -7.41 17.49
N THR A 25 10.32 -7.91 16.35
CA THR A 25 11.30 -9.00 16.26
C THR A 25 12.43 -8.55 15.34
N ASP A 26 13.66 -8.59 15.84
CA ASP A 26 14.85 -8.09 15.13
C ASP A 26 14.74 -6.61 14.70
N GLY A 27 14.05 -5.80 15.52
CA GLY A 27 13.79 -4.39 15.22
C GLY A 27 12.68 -4.16 14.17
N LEU A 28 12.01 -5.20 13.70
CA LEU A 28 11.00 -5.12 12.65
C LEU A 28 9.59 -5.44 13.18
N LEU A 29 8.61 -4.69 12.68
CA LEU A 29 7.20 -5.05 12.78
C LEU A 29 6.89 -6.07 11.69
N LYS A 30 6.72 -7.34 12.06
CA LYS A 30 6.38 -8.40 11.10
C LYS A 30 4.86 -8.43 10.87
N PRO A 31 4.39 -8.65 9.63
CA PRO A 31 2.97 -8.85 9.36
C PRO A 31 2.49 -10.19 9.95
N ASP A 32 1.19 -10.32 10.15
CA ASP A 32 0.51 -11.55 10.56
C ASP A 32 -0.76 -11.74 9.72
N VAL A 33 -0.64 -12.56 8.68
CA VAL A 33 -1.71 -12.84 7.72
C VAL A 33 -2.91 -13.55 8.36
N ASN A 34 -2.74 -14.24 9.49
CA ASN A 34 -3.85 -14.88 10.21
C ASN A 34 -4.72 -13.86 10.92
N GLN A 35 -4.12 -12.76 11.39
CA GLN A 35 -4.84 -11.60 11.95
C GLN A 35 -5.25 -10.58 10.88
N ASP A 36 -4.94 -10.88 9.62
CA ASP A 36 -5.11 -10.01 8.46
C ASP A 36 -4.39 -8.66 8.58
N VAL A 37 -3.21 -8.68 9.19
CA VAL A 37 -2.33 -7.52 9.35
C VAL A 37 -1.13 -7.66 8.42
N VAL A 38 -1.02 -6.75 7.45
CA VAL A 38 0.06 -6.72 6.47
C VAL A 38 0.82 -5.39 6.55
N LYS A 39 1.97 -5.30 5.89
CA LYS A 39 2.71 -4.04 5.80
C LYS A 39 2.10 -3.15 4.72
N VAL A 40 2.20 -1.84 4.92
CA VAL A 40 1.93 -0.81 3.93
C VAL A 40 3.07 0.20 3.94
N ALA A 41 3.46 0.71 2.78
CA ALA A 41 4.44 1.78 2.68
C ALA A 41 4.04 2.80 1.61
N ALA A 42 4.44 4.05 1.85
CA ALA A 42 4.36 5.15 0.89
C ALA A 42 5.78 5.66 0.63
N ILE A 43 6.11 5.82 -0.66
CA ILE A 43 7.44 6.15 -1.15
C ILE A 43 7.34 7.37 -2.06
N ASP A 44 7.99 8.46 -1.67
CA ASP A 44 8.10 9.64 -2.51
C ASP A 44 8.97 9.33 -3.74
N ARG A 45 8.39 9.49 -4.92
CA ARG A 45 9.06 9.26 -6.21
C ARG A 45 9.54 10.54 -6.90
N THR A 46 9.35 11.70 -6.27
CA THR A 46 9.71 13.01 -6.82
C THR A 46 11.11 13.48 -6.37
N HIS A 47 11.65 12.90 -5.30
CA HIS A 47 13.01 13.16 -4.81
C HIS A 47 13.89 11.90 -4.83
N ASN A 48 15.21 12.10 -4.83
CA ASN A 48 16.21 11.02 -4.75
C ASN A 48 17.34 11.36 -3.76
N PRO A 49 17.48 10.64 -2.63
CA PRO A 49 16.57 9.59 -2.17
C PRO A 49 15.22 10.18 -1.74
N GLY A 50 14.12 9.53 -2.13
CA GLY A 50 12.79 9.87 -1.66
C GLY A 50 12.58 9.46 -0.21
N LYS A 51 11.67 10.16 0.49
CA LYS A 51 11.22 9.72 1.81
C LYS A 51 10.42 8.43 1.69
N ILE A 52 10.53 7.58 2.69
CA ILE A 52 9.77 6.33 2.81
C ILE A 52 9.16 6.28 4.20
N PHE A 53 7.87 6.00 4.26
CA PHE A 53 7.19 5.69 5.50
C PHE A 53 6.51 4.33 5.40
N SER A 54 6.60 3.54 6.46
CA SER A 54 6.00 2.21 6.55
C SER A 54 5.15 2.08 7.80
N ALA A 55 4.04 1.35 7.68
CA ALA A 55 3.11 1.08 8.76
C ALA A 55 2.51 -0.32 8.61
N LEU A 56 1.59 -0.65 9.50
CA LEU A 56 0.74 -1.83 9.41
C LEU A 56 -0.67 -1.43 8.99
N ILE A 57 -1.28 -2.27 8.17
CA ILE A 57 -2.69 -2.17 7.76
C ILE A 57 -3.40 -3.49 8.06
N LYS A 58 -4.62 -3.38 8.61
CA LYS A 58 -5.50 -4.51 8.90
C LYS A 58 -6.74 -4.48 8.01
N GLY A 59 -7.16 -5.63 7.51
CA GLY A 59 -8.41 -5.78 6.75
C GLY A 59 -8.25 -5.76 5.24
N PHE A 60 -7.01 -5.70 4.72
CA PHE A 60 -6.73 -5.71 3.29
C PHE A 60 -6.94 -7.11 2.66
N GLY A 61 -6.88 -8.18 3.44
CA GLY A 61 -7.13 -9.54 2.97
C GLY A 61 -5.94 -10.26 2.30
N LEU A 62 -4.79 -9.60 2.12
CA LEU A 62 -3.65 -10.18 1.39
C LEU A 62 -2.98 -11.30 2.19
N LYS A 63 -2.84 -12.48 1.58
CA LYS A 63 -2.27 -13.68 2.24
C LYS A 63 -0.88 -14.07 1.73
N SER A 64 -0.49 -13.60 0.55
CA SER A 64 0.85 -13.79 -0.03
C SER A 64 1.19 -12.62 -0.95
N GLY A 65 2.48 -12.38 -1.17
CA GLY A 65 2.96 -11.39 -2.13
C GLY A 65 2.76 -9.93 -1.73
N ALA A 66 2.76 -9.07 -2.74
CA ALA A 66 2.60 -7.63 -2.62
C ALA A 66 1.85 -7.02 -3.82
N MET A 67 1.24 -5.87 -3.59
CA MET A 67 0.61 -5.04 -4.61
C MET A 67 1.06 -3.60 -4.44
N ALA A 68 1.48 -2.96 -5.53
CA ALA A 68 1.93 -1.57 -5.54
C ALA A 68 1.24 -0.76 -6.65
N CYS A 69 1.12 0.55 -6.46
CA CYS A 69 0.72 1.48 -7.51
C CYS A 69 1.36 2.87 -7.34
N SER A 70 1.62 3.56 -8.45
CA SER A 70 2.04 4.99 -8.47
C SER A 70 0.88 5.97 -8.70
N GLY A 71 -0.35 5.45 -8.81
CA GLY A 71 -1.58 6.21 -9.03
C GLY A 71 -2.25 6.70 -7.75
N ALA A 72 -1.48 6.90 -6.67
CA ALA A 72 -1.98 7.39 -5.39
C ALA A 72 -2.78 8.69 -5.56
N TRP A 73 -3.88 8.84 -4.84
CA TRP A 73 -4.66 10.08 -4.87
C TRP A 73 -4.05 11.12 -3.94
N ASP A 74 -4.06 12.39 -4.37
CA ASP A 74 -3.62 13.57 -3.61
C ASP A 74 -2.13 13.62 -3.19
N THR A 75 -1.39 12.53 -3.39
CA THR A 75 0.06 12.43 -3.16
C THR A 75 0.76 12.04 -4.46
N THR A 76 2.08 12.21 -4.49
CA THR A 76 2.90 11.73 -5.60
C THR A 76 3.50 10.36 -5.35
N ASP A 77 3.10 9.68 -4.26
CA ASP A 77 3.78 8.49 -3.77
C ASP A 77 3.55 7.25 -4.64
N ILE A 78 4.51 6.32 -4.58
CA ILE A 78 4.23 4.91 -4.82
C ILE A 78 3.72 4.32 -3.49
N VAL A 79 2.56 3.70 -3.52
CA VAL A 79 1.98 3.01 -2.36
C VAL A 79 2.08 1.52 -2.60
N VAL A 80 2.51 0.78 -1.59
CA VAL A 80 2.65 -0.68 -1.66
C VAL A 80 2.12 -1.33 -0.40
N VAL A 81 1.41 -2.43 -0.55
CA VAL A 81 1.01 -3.35 0.53
C VAL A 81 1.63 -4.72 0.29
N GLY A 82 2.03 -5.42 1.34
CA GLY A 82 2.64 -6.74 1.18
C GLY A 82 2.84 -7.51 2.48
N VAL A 83 3.04 -8.81 2.34
CA VAL A 83 3.28 -9.74 3.47
C VAL A 83 4.77 -9.91 3.77
N ASP A 84 5.65 -9.39 2.93
CA ASP A 84 7.10 -9.40 3.13
C ASP A 84 7.77 -8.26 2.35
N ASP A 85 8.95 -7.86 2.81
CA ASP A 85 9.65 -6.71 2.25
C ASP A 85 10.24 -6.99 0.85
N ALA A 86 10.51 -8.26 0.52
CA ALA A 86 11.15 -8.62 -0.75
C ALA A 86 10.17 -8.46 -1.92
N ASP A 87 8.94 -8.96 -1.80
CA ASP A 87 7.91 -8.79 -2.81
C ASP A 87 7.44 -7.33 -2.89
N MET A 88 7.37 -6.61 -1.76
CA MET A 88 7.08 -5.17 -1.76
C MET A 88 8.14 -4.38 -2.54
N ALA A 89 9.42 -4.62 -2.25
CA ALA A 89 10.52 -3.98 -2.97
C ALA A 89 10.51 -4.37 -4.46
N GLY A 90 10.25 -5.64 -4.79
CA GLY A 90 10.13 -6.11 -6.15
C GLY A 90 9.03 -5.40 -6.94
N ALA A 91 7.85 -5.21 -6.34
CA ALA A 91 6.74 -4.49 -6.94
C ALA A 91 7.06 -3.00 -7.18
N VAL A 92 7.65 -2.32 -6.18
CA VAL A 92 8.06 -0.91 -6.29
C VAL A 92 9.15 -0.71 -7.36
N ASN A 93 10.17 -1.57 -7.37
CA ASN A 93 11.22 -1.54 -8.38
C ASN A 93 10.67 -1.79 -9.79
N ARG A 94 9.67 -2.66 -9.93
CA ARG A 94 9.01 -2.88 -11.20
C ARG A 94 8.22 -1.64 -11.65
N ILE A 95 7.51 -0.97 -10.75
CA ILE A 95 6.86 0.32 -11.04
C ILE A 95 7.86 1.34 -11.55
N HIS A 96 9.04 1.44 -10.93
CA HIS A 96 10.10 2.32 -11.40
C HIS A 96 10.53 1.97 -12.84
N ALA A 97 10.76 0.69 -13.14
CA ALA A 97 11.11 0.24 -14.49
C ALA A 97 10.02 0.52 -15.53
N LEU A 98 8.74 0.46 -15.14
CA LEU A 98 7.59 0.80 -15.98
C LEU A 98 7.34 2.31 -16.13
N GLN A 99 8.11 3.14 -15.41
CA GLN A 99 7.88 4.59 -15.27
C GLN A 99 6.52 4.94 -14.67
N GLY A 100 6.02 4.05 -13.80
CA GLY A 100 4.71 4.14 -13.17
C GLY A 100 3.77 3.03 -13.59
N GLY A 101 2.77 2.75 -12.76
CA GLY A 101 1.84 1.68 -13.00
C GLY A 101 1.19 1.10 -11.76
N ALA A 102 0.60 -0.08 -11.95
CA ALA A 102 0.20 -0.99 -10.90
C ALA A 102 0.90 -2.33 -11.12
N VAL A 103 1.43 -2.95 -10.06
CA VAL A 103 2.17 -4.21 -10.12
C VAL A 103 1.75 -5.12 -8.98
N VAL A 104 1.61 -6.40 -9.28
CA VAL A 104 1.34 -7.47 -8.30
C VAL A 104 2.50 -8.46 -8.36
N CYS A 105 3.13 -8.73 -7.22
CA CYS A 105 4.24 -9.66 -7.10
C CYS A 105 3.92 -10.78 -6.11
N ASP A 106 4.45 -11.97 -6.33
CA ASP A 106 4.47 -13.07 -5.36
C ASP A 106 5.71 -13.94 -5.56
N LYS A 107 6.45 -14.16 -4.48
CA LYS A 107 7.65 -15.02 -4.44
C LYS A 107 8.70 -14.61 -5.47
N GLY A 108 8.97 -13.30 -5.55
CA GLY A 108 9.95 -12.69 -6.44
C GLY A 108 9.53 -12.64 -7.91
N ARG A 109 8.25 -12.91 -8.24
CA ARG A 109 7.74 -12.90 -9.62
C ARG A 109 6.62 -11.89 -9.78
N VAL A 110 6.63 -11.15 -10.87
CA VAL A 110 5.50 -10.31 -11.28
C VAL A 110 4.38 -11.21 -11.81
N LEU A 111 3.20 -11.13 -11.18
CA LEU A 111 2.02 -11.89 -11.60
C LEU A 111 1.17 -11.12 -12.61
N ALA A 112 1.03 -9.80 -12.42
CA ALA A 112 0.29 -8.91 -13.29
C ALA A 112 0.83 -7.48 -13.17
N GLU A 113 0.71 -6.72 -14.27
CA GLU A 113 1.15 -5.32 -14.32
C GLU A 113 0.37 -4.49 -15.34
N LEU A 114 0.19 -3.21 -15.01
CA LEU A 114 -0.34 -2.16 -15.88
C LEU A 114 0.66 -1.00 -15.93
N PRO A 115 1.37 -0.77 -17.05
CA PRO A 115 2.24 0.40 -17.19
C PRO A 115 1.42 1.68 -17.34
N LEU A 116 1.81 2.72 -16.60
CA LEU A 116 1.22 4.05 -16.64
C LEU A 116 2.33 5.13 -16.82
N PRO A 117 3.11 5.09 -17.91
CA PRO A 117 4.35 5.87 -18.05
C PRO A 117 4.13 7.39 -18.10
N VAL A 118 2.94 7.86 -18.45
CA VAL A 118 2.65 9.30 -18.55
C VAL A 118 2.40 9.85 -17.15
N PHE A 119 3.39 10.60 -16.63
CA PHE A 119 3.44 11.12 -15.25
C PHE A 119 3.34 10.05 -14.15
N GLY A 120 3.43 8.78 -14.49
CA GLY A 120 3.22 7.66 -13.58
C GLY A 120 1.75 7.34 -13.27
N ILE A 121 0.80 7.93 -13.99
CA ILE A 121 -0.64 7.83 -13.69
C ILE A 121 -1.53 7.56 -14.92
N MET A 122 -0.99 7.73 -16.12
CA MET A 122 -1.72 7.51 -17.38
C MET A 122 -0.94 6.59 -18.32
N SER A 123 -1.69 5.83 -19.12
CA SER A 123 -1.15 4.91 -20.13
C SER A 123 -1.47 5.43 -21.53
N ASP A 124 -0.56 5.20 -22.47
CA ASP A 124 -0.75 5.39 -23.91
C ASP A 124 -1.24 4.12 -24.62
N LEU A 125 -1.49 3.04 -23.87
CA LEU A 125 -2.07 1.80 -24.39
C LEU A 125 -3.51 2.00 -24.87
N PRO A 126 -3.96 1.19 -25.85
CA PRO A 126 -5.38 1.07 -26.19
C PRO A 126 -6.26 0.76 -24.97
N ILE A 127 -7.47 1.31 -24.92
CA ILE A 127 -8.36 1.16 -23.76
C ILE A 127 -8.72 -0.31 -23.49
N GLU A 128 -8.79 -1.13 -24.54
CA GLU A 128 -9.05 -2.57 -24.43
C GLU A 128 -7.90 -3.30 -23.73
N ASP A 129 -6.66 -2.87 -23.96
CA ASP A 129 -5.46 -3.41 -23.33
C ASP A 129 -5.39 -2.98 -21.85
N ILE A 130 -5.71 -1.71 -21.56
CA ILE A 130 -5.81 -1.21 -20.18
C ILE A 130 -6.87 -2.01 -19.42
N ALA A 131 -8.07 -2.18 -20.01
CA ALA A 131 -9.17 -2.91 -19.39
C ALA A 131 -8.82 -4.39 -19.14
N ARG A 132 -8.10 -5.03 -20.06
CA ARG A 132 -7.60 -6.40 -19.87
C ARG A 132 -6.61 -6.46 -18.70
N ARG A 133 -5.61 -5.59 -18.68
CA ARG A 133 -4.60 -5.56 -17.61
C ARG A 133 -5.19 -5.25 -16.24
N LEU A 134 -6.19 -4.37 -16.15
CA LEU A 134 -6.93 -4.12 -14.91
C LEU A 134 -7.64 -5.38 -14.40
N ARG A 135 -8.24 -6.18 -15.30
CA ARG A 135 -8.82 -7.48 -14.93
C ARG A 135 -7.75 -8.45 -14.45
N ASP A 136 -6.58 -8.48 -15.09
CA ASP A 136 -5.46 -9.35 -14.71
C ASP A 136 -4.93 -8.97 -13.31
N ILE A 137 -4.77 -7.68 -13.02
CA ILE A 137 -4.40 -7.16 -11.68
C ILE A 137 -5.42 -7.61 -10.64
N LYS A 138 -6.70 -7.35 -10.87
CA LYS A 138 -7.79 -7.73 -9.95
C LYS A 138 -7.79 -9.23 -9.71
N LYS A 139 -7.61 -10.03 -10.76
CA LYS A 139 -7.55 -11.49 -10.66
C LYS A 139 -6.36 -11.93 -9.81
N ALA A 140 -5.15 -11.46 -10.13
CA ALA A 140 -3.94 -11.82 -9.40
C ALA A 140 -4.07 -11.51 -7.90
N VAL A 141 -4.55 -10.32 -7.55
CA VAL A 141 -4.72 -9.90 -6.15
C VAL A 141 -5.81 -10.70 -5.43
N THR A 142 -6.88 -11.07 -6.15
CA THR A 142 -7.93 -11.96 -5.62
C THR A 142 -7.38 -13.36 -5.34
N ASP A 143 -6.57 -13.90 -6.24
CA ASP A 143 -5.91 -15.20 -6.07
C ASP A 143 -4.95 -15.19 -4.86
N LEU A 144 -4.37 -14.02 -4.52
CA LEU A 144 -3.54 -13.81 -3.33
C LEU A 144 -4.34 -13.58 -2.03
N GLY A 145 -5.67 -13.63 -2.09
CA GLY A 145 -6.55 -13.66 -0.90
C GLY A 145 -7.42 -12.43 -0.68
N VAL A 146 -7.17 -11.33 -1.39
CA VAL A 146 -7.96 -10.10 -1.25
C VAL A 146 -9.40 -10.32 -1.76
N ARG A 147 -10.38 -9.70 -1.09
CA ARG A 147 -11.81 -9.84 -1.44
C ARG A 147 -12.51 -8.52 -1.71
N HIS A 148 -11.77 -7.41 -1.73
CA HIS A 148 -12.33 -6.11 -2.07
C HIS A 148 -12.87 -6.10 -3.52
N PRO A 149 -13.99 -5.40 -3.79
CA PRO A 149 -14.54 -5.29 -5.14
C PRO A 149 -13.56 -4.70 -6.15
N ASP A 150 -12.75 -3.72 -5.73
CA ASP A 150 -11.70 -3.10 -6.53
C ASP A 150 -10.42 -2.91 -5.68
N PRO A 151 -9.53 -3.92 -5.62
CA PRO A 151 -8.33 -3.86 -4.80
C PRO A 151 -7.35 -2.75 -5.20
N LEU A 152 -7.34 -2.35 -6.48
CA LEU A 152 -6.46 -1.27 -6.94
C LEU A 152 -6.99 0.08 -6.45
N LEU A 153 -8.29 0.31 -6.57
CA LEU A 153 -8.92 1.49 -5.98
C LEU A 153 -8.70 1.54 -4.46
N THR A 154 -8.91 0.42 -3.76
CA THR A 154 -8.63 0.30 -2.33
C THR A 154 -7.22 0.78 -1.99
N LEU A 155 -6.19 0.30 -2.70
CA LEU A 155 -4.81 0.72 -2.48
C LEU A 155 -4.59 2.21 -2.75
N ILE A 156 -5.10 2.72 -3.88
CA ILE A 156 -4.99 4.12 -4.29
C ILE A 156 -5.60 5.06 -3.24
N THR A 157 -6.73 4.66 -2.64
CA THR A 157 -7.44 5.49 -1.66
C THR A 157 -6.74 5.60 -0.31
N LEU A 158 -5.70 4.81 -0.03
CA LEU A 158 -4.97 4.90 1.24
C LEU A 158 -4.27 6.25 1.45
N THR A 159 -4.09 7.03 0.40
CA THR A 159 -3.50 8.38 0.44
C THR A 159 -4.54 9.50 0.25
N GLY A 160 -5.79 9.16 -0.10
CA GLY A 160 -6.81 10.13 -0.49
C GLY A 160 -7.30 11.01 0.67
N ALA A 161 -7.08 12.31 0.56
CA ALA A 161 -7.41 13.30 1.59
C ALA A 161 -8.92 13.54 1.76
N ALA A 162 -9.71 13.16 0.76
CA ALA A 162 -11.17 13.29 0.78
C ALA A 162 -11.87 12.17 1.57
N ILE A 163 -11.19 11.08 1.92
CA ILE A 163 -11.81 9.92 2.56
C ILE A 163 -11.42 9.92 4.05
N PRO A 164 -12.37 9.91 5.00
CA PRO A 164 -12.12 10.20 6.41
C PRO A 164 -11.04 9.36 7.11
N TYR A 165 -10.64 9.86 8.29
CA TYR A 165 -9.78 9.23 9.30
C TYR A 165 -8.30 9.12 8.92
N LEU A 166 -7.72 7.92 8.85
CA LEU A 166 -6.27 7.72 8.87
C LEU A 166 -5.74 7.34 7.48
N ARG A 167 -4.89 8.19 6.90
CA ARG A 167 -4.21 7.96 5.61
C ARG A 167 -2.71 7.80 5.81
N ILE A 168 -2.03 7.30 4.80
CA ILE A 168 -0.57 7.19 4.75
C ILE A 168 -0.03 8.12 3.66
N CYS A 169 1.13 8.71 3.91
CA CYS A 169 2.00 9.32 2.91
C CYS A 169 3.47 9.09 3.32
N GLU A 170 4.41 9.51 2.49
CA GLU A 170 5.85 9.46 2.74
C GLU A 170 6.28 10.14 4.06
N GLU A 171 5.48 11.08 4.57
CA GLU A 171 5.77 11.81 5.81
C GLU A 171 5.18 11.16 7.07
N GLY A 172 4.27 10.19 6.93
CA GLY A 172 3.68 9.50 8.07
C GLY A 172 2.24 9.07 7.90
N LEU A 173 1.60 8.81 9.04
CA LEU A 173 0.16 8.56 9.13
C LEU A 173 -0.57 9.89 9.36
N VAL A 174 -1.47 10.30 8.47
CA VAL A 174 -2.19 11.57 8.60
C VAL A 174 -3.61 11.31 9.08
N ASN A 175 -3.99 11.91 10.21
CA ASN A 175 -5.39 11.91 10.66
C ASN A 175 -6.10 13.11 10.02
N LEU A 176 -6.97 12.85 9.04
CA LEU A 176 -7.67 13.87 8.27
C LEU A 176 -8.73 14.63 9.05
N LYS A 177 -9.13 14.15 10.23
CA LYS A 177 -10.08 14.89 11.08
C LYS A 177 -9.44 16.14 11.67
N ASP A 178 -8.17 16.07 12.06
CA ASP A 178 -7.43 17.20 12.66
C ASP A 178 -6.23 17.68 11.81
N GLY A 179 -5.98 17.05 10.67
CA GLY A 179 -4.90 17.39 9.74
C GLY A 179 -3.50 17.09 10.27
N LYS A 180 -3.38 16.32 11.35
CA LYS A 180 -2.08 16.09 12.01
C LYS A 180 -1.47 14.76 11.62
N THR A 181 -0.17 14.77 11.37
CA THR A 181 0.64 13.57 11.26
C THR A 181 0.77 12.89 12.63
N ARG A 182 0.70 11.56 12.61
CA ARG A 182 0.78 10.67 13.75
C ARG A 182 2.05 9.83 13.64
N PRO A 183 2.80 9.64 14.74
CA PRO A 183 3.88 8.67 14.75
C PRO A 183 3.31 7.25 14.68
N LEU A 184 4.10 6.31 14.13
CA LEU A 184 3.78 4.89 14.11
C LEU A 184 3.72 4.30 15.53
N PHE A 185 4.67 4.67 16.39
CA PHE A 185 4.73 4.23 17.79
C PHE A 185 4.05 5.26 18.68
N THR A 186 3.13 4.82 19.54
CA THR A 186 2.28 5.71 20.35
C THR A 186 2.73 5.80 21.81
N ARG A 187 3.58 4.86 22.22
CA ARG A 187 4.38 4.91 23.44
C ARG A 187 5.80 4.50 23.11
N VAL A 188 6.75 5.41 23.33
CA VAL A 188 8.16 5.06 23.43
C VAL A 188 8.38 4.71 24.90
N VAL A 189 8.56 3.43 25.22
CA VAL A 189 9.09 3.07 26.54
C VAL A 189 10.55 3.49 26.52
N SER A 190 10.86 4.59 27.23
CA SER A 190 12.22 5.02 27.55
C SER A 190 12.96 3.98 28.38
#